data_AF-A0A920JDW7-F1
#
_entry.id   AF-A0A920JDW7-F1
#
_cell.length_a   1.000
_cell.length_b   1.000
_cell.length_c   1.000
_cell.angle_alpha   90.00
_cell.angle_beta   90.00
_cell.angle_gamma   90.00
#
_symmetry.space_group_name_H-M   'P 1'
#
loop_
_entity.id
_entity.type
_entity.pdbx_description
1 polymer ?
#
loop_
_entity_poly.entity_id
_entity_poly.type
_entity_poly.pdbx_seq_one_letter_code
_entity_poly.pdbx_strand_id
1 'polypeptide(L)' 'MVNPNGPGAYKAIRNFKVDNAEMGDMIGKIDLDGAKLEDVVADWMKSNESRWKAWIK' A
#
# COMPACT_ATOMS: atom_id res chain seq x y z
N MET A 1 18.37 -0.95 2.94
CA MET A 1 17.72 0.38 3.06
C MET A 1 17.27 0.81 1.68
N VAL A 2 15.98 1.08 1.49
CA VAL A 2 15.44 1.59 0.21
C VAL A 2 15.86 3.05 0.10
N ASN A 3 16.57 3.43 -0.97
CA ASN A 3 16.86 4.83 -1.26
C ASN A 3 15.56 5.48 -1.78
N PRO A 4 14.93 6.41 -1.03
CA PRO A 4 13.66 7.01 -1.44
C PRO A 4 13.77 7.84 -2.74
N ASN A 5 15.00 8.20 -3.14
CA ASN A 5 15.31 8.93 -4.36
C ASN A 5 15.85 8.03 -5.48
N GLY A 6 15.81 6.70 -5.30
CA GLY A 6 16.27 5.73 -6.29
C GLY A 6 15.24 5.45 -7.40
N PRO A 7 15.66 4.92 -8.56
CA PRO A 7 14.78 4.65 -9.70
C PRO A 7 13.61 3.71 -9.35
N GLY A 8 13.80 2.75 -8.44
CA GLY A 8 12.74 1.87 -7.97
C GLY A 8 11.66 2.58 -7.15
N ALA A 9 12.03 3.53 -6.29
CA ALA A 9 11.07 4.31 -5.49
C ALA A 9 10.26 5.27 -6.39
N TYR A 10 10.91 5.93 -7.36
CA TYR A 10 10.23 6.75 -8.35
C TYR A 10 9.21 5.96 -9.17
N LYS A 11 9.58 4.78 -9.67
CA LYS A 11 8.66 3.88 -10.38
C LYS A 11 7.49 3.45 -9.50
N ALA A 12 7.77 3.09 -8.25
CA ALA A 12 6.73 2.67 -7.31
C ALA A 12 5.67 3.75 -7.11
N ILE A 13 6.09 5.01 -6.91
CA ILE A 13 5.17 6.15 -6.73
C ILE A 13 4.35 6.39 -8.01
N ARG A 14 4.99 6.31 -9.19
CA ARG A 14 4.31 6.51 -10.49
C ARG A 14 3.31 5.40 -10.83
N ASN A 15 3.59 4.19 -10.37
CA ASN A 15 2.75 3.01 -10.59
C ASN A 15 1.81 2.73 -9.41
N PHE A 16 1.87 3.52 -8.34
CA PHE A 16 1.00 3.37 -7.18
C PHE A 16 -0.44 3.50 -7.65
N LYS A 17 -1.18 2.41 -7.46
CA LYS A 17 -2.58 2.33 -7.87
C LYS A 17 -3.33 1.52 -6.83
N VAL A 18 -4.07 2.22 -6.00
CA VAL A 18 -5.09 1.71 -5.08
C VAL A 18 -6.34 2.51 -5.42
N ASP A 19 -7.46 1.83 -5.68
CA ASP A 19 -8.68 2.54 -6.05
C ASP A 19 -9.46 3.03 -4.82
N ASN A 20 -10.49 3.84 -5.07
CA ASN A 20 -11.26 4.47 -3.99
C ASN A 20 -12.01 3.45 -3.12
N ALA A 21 -12.46 2.33 -3.69
CA ALA A 21 -13.17 1.31 -2.92
C ALA A 21 -12.19 0.59 -1.99
N GLU A 22 -11.04 0.19 -2.54
CA GLU A 22 -9.97 -0.47 -1.80
C GLU A 22 -9.41 0.43 -0.67
N MET A 23 -9.24 1.73 -0.94
CA MET A 23 -8.82 2.69 0.07
C MET A 23 -9.91 2.94 1.11
N GLY A 24 -11.18 3.01 0.70
CA GLY A 24 -12.34 3.14 1.58
C GLY A 24 -12.48 1.97 2.54
N ASP A 25 -12.25 0.73 2.08
CA ASP A 25 -12.29 -0.46 2.92
C ASP A 25 -11.18 -0.44 3.99
N MET A 26 -9.97 0.01 3.64
CA MET A 26 -8.89 0.17 4.62
C MET A 26 -9.20 1.26 5.65
N ILE A 27 -9.76 2.40 5.21
CA ILE A 27 -10.18 3.49 6.11
C ILE A 27 -11.29 3.01 7.05
N GLY A 28 -12.30 2.30 6.53
CA GLY A 28 -13.39 1.76 7.34
C GLY A 28 -12.92 0.85 8.47
N LYS A 29 -11.96 -0.04 8.20
CA LYS A 29 -11.35 -0.89 9.24
C LYS A 29 -10.69 -0.10 10.36
N ILE A 30 -10.11 1.05 10.05
CA ILE A 30 -9.42 1.88 11.04
C ILE A 30 -10.44 2.72 11.81
N ASP A 31 -11.25 3.50 11.10
CA ASP A 31 -12.11 4.52 11.69
C ASP A 31 -13.39 3.96 12.30
N LEU A 32 -13.93 2.86 11.75
CA LEU A 32 -15.18 2.26 12.22
C LEU A 32 -14.92 1.03 13.09
N ASP A 33 -14.01 0.14 12.68
CA ASP A 33 -13.75 -1.10 13.42
C ASP A 33 -12.66 -0.95 14.50
N GLY A 34 -11.97 0.19 14.54
CA GLY A 34 -10.92 0.48 15.54
C GLY A 34 -9.64 -0.32 15.35
N ALA A 35 -9.39 -0.87 14.15
CA ALA A 35 -8.15 -1.56 13.84
C ALA A 35 -6.96 -0.59 13.82
N LYS A 36 -5.76 -1.09 14.14
CA LYS A 36 -4.56 -0.28 14.05
C LYS A 36 -4.19 -0.02 12.59
N LEU A 37 -3.80 1.21 12.29
CA LEU A 37 -3.33 1.63 10.96
C LEU A 37 -2.22 0.70 10.46
N GLU A 38 -1.24 0.40 11.32
CA GLU A 38 -0.08 -0.41 10.96
C GLU A 38 -0.49 -1.84 10.59
N ASP A 39 -1.44 -2.42 11.31
CA ASP A 39 -1.93 -3.78 11.06
C ASP A 39 -2.70 -3.85 9.74
N VAL A 40 -3.59 -2.88 9.48
CA VAL A 40 -4.36 -2.81 8.23
C VAL A 40 -3.44 -2.64 7.02
N VAL A 41 -2.46 -1.74 7.10
CA VAL A 41 -1.48 -1.52 6.02
C VAL A 41 -0.58 -2.74 5.83
N ALA A 42 -0.13 -3.38 6.92
CA ALA A 42 0.70 -4.58 6.84
C ALA A 42 -0.05 -5.75 6.17
N ASP A 43 -1.31 -5.97 6.54
CA ASP A 43 -2.16 -6.99 5.93
C ASP A 43 -2.41 -6.71 4.45
N TRP A 44 -2.63 -5.44 4.09
CA TRP A 44 -2.77 -5.05 2.69
C TRP A 44 -1.48 -5.33 1.91
N MET A 45 -0.32 -4.91 2.43
CA MET A 45 0.99 -5.13 1.82
C MET A 45 1.30 -6.62 1.64
N LYS A 46 0.96 -7.45 2.63
CA LYS A 46 1.14 -8.91 2.57
C LYS A 46 0.23 -9.54 1.54
N SER A 47 -1.05 -9.18 1.55
CA SER A 47 -2.05 -9.74 0.63
C SER A 47 -1.84 -9.31 -0.82
N ASN A 48 -1.19 -8.17 -1.04
CA ASN A 48 -0.97 -7.58 -2.37
C ASN A 48 0.50 -7.65 -2.84
N GLU A 49 1.29 -8.58 -2.28
CA GLU A 49 2.75 -8.63 -2.52
C GLU A 49 3.15 -8.65 -3.99
N SER A 50 2.48 -9.48 -4.80
CA SER A 50 2.74 -9.56 -6.24
C SER A 50 2.46 -8.23 -6.96
N ARG A 51 1.38 -7.53 -6.55
CA ARG A 51 0.93 -6.27 -7.14
C ARG A 51 1.90 -5.13 -6.86
N TRP A 52 2.24 -4.87 -5.59
CA TRP A 52 3.14 -3.76 -5.28
C TRP A 52 4.58 -4.02 -5.74
N LYS A 53 5.03 -5.28 -5.75
CA LYS A 53 6.34 -5.62 -6.34
C LYS A 53 6.40 -5.29 -7.83
N ALA A 54 5.29 -5.41 -8.57
CA ALA A 54 5.25 -5.04 -9.98
C ALA A 54 5.45 -3.53 -10.20
N TRP A 55 5.15 -2.69 -9.20
CA TRP A 55 5.34 -1.23 -9.31
C TRP A 55 6.80 -0.80 -9.30
N ILE A 56 7.68 -1.62 -8.70
CA ILE A 56 9.12 -1.33 -8.52
C ILE A 56 9.93 -1.79 -9.75
N LYS A 57 9.38 -2.68 -10.57
CA LYS A 57 10.08 -3.32 -11.70
C LYS A 57 10.41 -2.34 -12.82
#